data_AF-A0A412HVR3-F1
#
_entry.id   AF-A0A412HVR3-F1
#
_cell.length_a   1.000
_cell.length_b   1.000
_cell.length_c   1.000
_cell.angle_alpha   90.00
_cell.angle_beta   90.00
_cell.angle_gamma   90.00
#
_symmetry.space_group_name_H-M   'P 1'
#
loop_
_entity.id
_entity.type
_entity.pdbx_description
1 polymer ?
#
loop_
_entity_poly.entity_id
_entity_poly.type
_entity_poly.pdbx_seq_one_letter_code
_entity_poly.pdbx_strand_id
1 'polypeptide(L)'
;MNYTGRYGLEINPFIKNGKDVLVETNEYKEVKFRLNYLLQTKGFGVLTGGAGRGKTTSVRQWANELNPAAYKVVYISLSTVTVIEFYRQMAMNLGIDPYYKKVDNFRAIQAIIEKYKREK
;
A
#
# COMPACT_ATOMS: atom_id res chain seq x y z
N MET A 1 -7.03 32.29 -13.97
CA MET A 1 -5.77 32.84 -13.41
C MET A 1 -4.66 31.83 -13.70
N ASN A 2 -3.54 32.25 -14.29
CA ASN A 2 -2.41 31.36 -14.56
C ASN A 2 -1.62 31.12 -13.25
N TYR A 3 -2.05 30.13 -12.47
CA TYR A 3 -1.48 29.82 -11.15
C TYR A 3 0.00 29.43 -11.23
N THR A 4 0.41 28.74 -12.29
CA THR A 4 1.82 28.34 -12.49
C THR A 4 2.72 29.55 -12.68
N GLY A 5 2.30 30.55 -13.46
CA GLY A 5 3.05 31.79 -13.65
C GLY A 5 3.12 32.68 -12.40
N ARG A 6 2.06 32.72 -11.58
CA ARG A 6 2.03 33.55 -10.36
C ARG A 6 2.90 33.02 -9.23
N TYR A 7 2.99 31.69 -9.10
CA TYR A 7 3.71 31.02 -8.01
C TYR A 7 5.03 30.38 -8.46
N GLY A 8 5.46 30.60 -9.71
CA GLY A 8 6.71 30.03 -10.24
C GLY A 8 6.71 28.50 -10.31
N LEU A 9 5.54 27.88 -10.49
CA LEU A 9 5.42 26.42 -10.55
C LEU A 9 5.61 25.94 -11.99
N GLU A 10 6.49 24.97 -12.20
CA GLU A 10 6.68 24.33 -13.52
C GLU A 10 5.50 23.45 -13.92
N ILE A 11 4.83 22.85 -12.92
CA ILE A 11 3.67 21.99 -13.10
C ILE A 11 2.59 22.35 -12.07
N ASN A 12 1.33 22.06 -12.39
CA ASN A 12 0.23 22.18 -11.43
C ASN A 12 0.20 20.94 -10.51
N PRO A 13 0.56 21.06 -9.21
CA PRO A 13 0.63 19.92 -8.30
C PRO A 13 -0.76 19.41 -7.85
N PHE A 14 -1.85 20.12 -8.20
CA PHE A 14 -3.21 19.79 -7.79
C PHE A 14 -3.97 18.95 -8.83
N ILE A 15 -3.29 18.48 -9.88
CA ILE A 15 -3.89 17.62 -10.90
C ILE A 15 -4.08 16.20 -10.32
N LYS A 16 -5.31 15.68 -10.44
CA LYS A 16 -5.76 14.40 -9.86
C LYS A 16 -4.97 13.16 -10.32
N ASN A 17 -4.23 13.29 -11.43
CA ASN A 17 -3.37 12.25 -12.03
C ASN A 17 -1.92 12.74 -12.24
N GLY A 18 -1.50 13.79 -11.54
CA GLY A 18 -0.12 14.27 -11.56
C GLY A 18 0.81 13.31 -10.83
N LYS A 19 2.14 13.53 -10.94
CA LYS A 19 3.10 12.87 -10.04
C LYS A 19 2.75 13.27 -8.61
N ASP A 20 2.69 12.29 -7.70
CA ASP A 20 2.56 12.56 -6.27
C ASP A 20 3.74 13.42 -5.83
N VAL A 21 3.49 14.70 -5.51
CA VAL A 21 4.51 15.61 -4.98
C VAL A 21 4.61 15.34 -3.48
N LEU A 22 5.64 14.59 -3.10
CA LEU A 22 5.89 14.30 -1.69
C LEU A 22 6.51 15.53 -1.02
N VAL A 23 5.88 15.97 0.07
CA VAL A 23 6.44 16.97 0.98
C VAL A 23 6.87 16.26 2.25
N GLU A 24 8.17 16.29 2.54
CA GLU A 24 8.71 15.65 3.75
C GLU A 24 8.44 16.48 5.01
N THR A 25 7.23 16.36 5.55
CA THR A 25 6.89 16.95 6.84
C THR A 25 7.41 16.11 8.01
N ASN A 26 7.39 16.67 9.23
CA ASN A 26 7.75 15.91 10.44
C ASN A 26 6.80 14.74 10.67
N GLU A 27 5.52 14.90 10.38
CA GLU A 27 4.51 13.84 10.47
C GLU A 27 4.80 12.71 9.47
N TYR A 28 5.19 13.05 8.23
CA TYR A 28 5.59 12.05 7.24
C TYR A 28 6.79 11.22 7.73
N LYS A 29 7.81 11.89 8.29
CA LYS A 29 9.00 11.22 8.85
C LYS A 29 8.64 10.29 10.00
N GLU A 30 7.73 10.70 10.89
CA GLU A 30 7.25 9.86 11.98
C GLU A 30 6.49 8.63 11.47
N VAL A 31 5.58 8.80 10.50
CA VAL A 31 4.84 7.69 9.88
C VAL A 31 5.81 6.70 9.24
N LYS A 32 6.78 7.17 8.46
CA LYS A 32 7.81 6.34 7.83
C LYS A 32 8.64 5.56 8.86
N PHE A 33 9.06 6.22 9.95
CA PHE A 33 9.79 5.57 11.04
C PHE A 33 8.97 4.44 11.68
N ARG A 34 7.70 4.70 12.01
CA ARG A 34 6.80 3.70 12.61
C ARG A 34 6.51 2.53 11.66
N LEU A 35 6.35 2.79 10.36
CA LEU A 35 6.17 1.74 9.34
C LEU A 35 7.42 0.85 9.19
N ASN A 36 8.62 1.44 9.25
CA ASN A 36 9.87 0.67 9.25
C ASN A 36 10.00 -0.23 10.49
N TYR A 37 9.61 0.29 11.66
CA TYR A 37 9.55 -0.52 12.88
C TYR A 37 8.52 -1.65 12.77
N LEU A 38 7.37 -1.40 12.16
CA LEU A 38 6.34 -2.42 11.91
C LEU A 38 6.85 -3.53 10.98
N LEU A 39 7.61 -3.17 9.95
CA LEU A 39 8.22 -4.11 9.01
C LEU A 39 9.15 -5.10 9.72
N GLN A 40 9.91 -4.64 10.72
CA GLN A 40 10.82 -5.47 11.51
C GLN A 40 10.07 -6.36 12.50
N THR A 41 9.05 -5.83 13.17
CA THR A 41 8.29 -6.55 14.20
C THR A 41 7.25 -7.53 13.64
N LYS A 42 6.88 -7.41 12.36
CA LYS A 42 5.90 -8.28 11.65
C LYS A 42 4.51 -8.29 12.32
N GLY A 43 4.05 -7.11 12.75
CA GLY A 43 2.74 -6.93 13.39
C GLY A 43 1.67 -6.32 12.48
N PHE A 44 0.53 -6.00 13.08
CA PHE A 44 -0.52 -5.17 12.46
C PHE A 44 -0.35 -3.71 12.87
N GLY A 45 -0.50 -2.80 11.92
CA GLY A 45 -0.45 -1.36 12.15
C GLY A 45 -1.73 -0.68 11.68
N VAL A 46 -2.20 0.30 12.44
CA VAL A 46 -3.36 1.13 12.09
C VAL A 46 -2.90 2.58 12.04
N LEU A 47 -2.98 3.21 10.87
CA LEU A 47 -2.68 4.63 10.68
C LEU A 47 -3.98 5.44 10.72
N THR A 48 -4.12 6.29 11.74
CA THR A 48 -5.30 7.13 11.94
C THR A 48 -5.01 8.60 11.57
N GLY A 49 -6.06 9.40 11.43
CA GLY A 49 -5.97 10.82 11.10
C GLY A 49 -7.13 11.32 10.25
N GLY A 50 -7.34 12.63 10.19
CA GLY A 50 -8.44 13.24 9.42
C GLY A 50 -8.40 12.95 7.91
N ALA A 51 -9.52 13.15 7.23
CA ALA A 51 -9.59 13.06 5.77
C ALA A 51 -8.62 14.07 5.11
N GLY A 52 -7.98 13.68 4.00
CA GLY A 52 -7.06 14.56 3.27
C GLY A 52 -5.69 14.81 3.94
N ARG A 53 -5.37 14.14 5.06
CA ARG A 53 -4.09 14.33 5.80
C ARG A 53 -2.92 13.48 5.28
N GLY A 54 -2.96 13.02 4.03
CA GLY A 54 -1.83 12.29 3.43
C GLY A 54 -1.57 10.87 3.95
N LYS A 55 -2.51 10.24 4.67
CA LYS A 55 -2.37 8.85 5.17
C LYS A 55 -2.05 7.85 4.05
N THR A 56 -2.90 7.83 3.02
CA THR A 56 -2.74 6.93 1.88
C THR A 56 -1.48 7.25 1.09
N THR A 57 -1.18 8.54 0.89
CA THR A 57 0.04 9.00 0.21
C THR A 57 1.29 8.52 0.95
N SER A 58 1.32 8.64 2.28
CA SER A 58 2.47 8.24 3.10
C SER A 58 2.73 6.74 3.03
N VAL A 59 1.68 5.92 3.19
CA VAL A 59 1.80 4.45 3.13
C VAL A 59 2.19 3.99 1.73
N ARG A 60 1.60 4.57 0.69
CA ARG A 60 1.91 4.23 -0.70
C ARG A 60 3.36 4.58 -1.05
N GLN A 61 3.81 5.76 -0.65
CA GLN A 61 5.19 6.17 -0.88
C GLN A 61 6.18 5.27 -0.15
N TRP A 62 5.95 4.99 1.14
CA TRP A 62 6.78 4.06 1.89
C TRP A 62 6.81 2.66 1.26
N ALA A 63 5.67 2.14 0.81
CA ALA A 63 5.61 0.83 0.14
C ALA A 63 6.40 0.80 -1.18
N ASN A 64 6.44 1.91 -1.93
CA ASN A 64 7.22 2.03 -3.17
C ASN A 64 8.74 2.08 -2.92
N GLU A 65 9.18 2.44 -1.71
CA GLU A 65 10.60 2.46 -1.33
C GLU A 65 11.11 1.08 -0.89
N LEU A 66 10.23 0.10 -0.66
CA LEU A 66 10.62 -1.25 -0.30
C LEU A 66 11.28 -1.97 -1.48
N ASN A 67 12.36 -2.71 -1.21
CA ASN A 67 13.02 -3.52 -2.23
C ASN A 67 12.04 -4.57 -2.80
N PRO A 68 11.66 -4.48 -4.10
CA PRO A 68 10.69 -5.40 -4.70
C PRO A 68 11.15 -6.86 -4.74
N ALA A 69 12.48 -7.10 -4.73
CA ALA A 69 13.04 -8.45 -4.68
C ALA A 69 12.88 -9.07 -3.27
N ALA A 70 12.82 -8.24 -2.23
CA ALA A 70 12.69 -8.69 -0.85
C ALA A 70 11.24 -8.65 -0.37
N TYR A 71 10.36 -7.82 -0.93
CA TYR A 71 9.01 -7.62 -0.42
C TYR A 71 7.96 -7.67 -1.53
N LYS A 72 6.93 -8.49 -1.31
CA LYS A 72 5.70 -8.48 -2.11
C LYS A 72 4.65 -7.62 -1.40
N VAL A 73 4.35 -6.45 -1.95
CA VAL A 73 3.31 -5.55 -1.44
C VAL A 73 1.96 -5.95 -2.05
N VAL A 74 0.94 -6.10 -1.20
CA VAL A 74 -0.46 -6.32 -1.61
C VAL A 74 -1.28 -5.12 -1.19
N TYR A 75 -2.02 -4.52 -2.13
CA TYR A 75 -2.84 -3.33 -1.89
C TYR A 75 -4.31 -3.61 -2.20
N ILE A 76 -5.17 -3.44 -1.20
CA ILE A 76 -6.63 -3.60 -1.30
C ILE A 76 -7.26 -2.26 -0.91
N SER A 77 -7.79 -1.53 -1.89
CA SER A 77 -8.34 -0.18 -1.67
C SER A 77 -9.82 -0.13 -1.37
N LEU A 78 -10.56 -1.20 -1.69
CA LEU A 78 -12.00 -1.21 -1.52
C LEU A 78 -12.35 -1.51 -0.06
N SER A 79 -13.11 -0.61 0.58
CA SER A 79 -13.52 -0.75 1.98
C SER A 79 -14.73 -1.67 2.17
N THR A 80 -15.49 -1.92 1.11
CA THR A 80 -16.75 -2.67 1.12
C THR A 80 -16.58 -4.10 0.59
N VAL A 81 -15.47 -4.74 0.92
CA VAL A 81 -15.12 -6.08 0.41
C VAL A 81 -15.73 -7.14 1.31
N THR A 82 -16.51 -8.07 0.75
CA THR A 82 -16.98 -9.25 1.48
C THR A 82 -15.82 -10.18 1.80
N VAL A 83 -16.00 -11.08 2.78
CA VAL A 83 -14.95 -12.03 3.16
C VAL A 83 -14.42 -12.80 1.95
N ILE A 84 -15.30 -13.32 1.07
CA ILE A 84 -14.86 -14.09 -0.09
C ILE A 84 -14.12 -13.23 -1.12
N GLU A 85 -14.56 -12.01 -1.36
CA GLU A 85 -13.88 -11.08 -2.27
C GLU A 85 -12.49 -10.71 -1.75
N PHE A 86 -12.32 -10.57 -0.43
CA PHE A 86 -11.02 -10.33 0.18
C PHE A 86 -10.06 -11.49 -0.13
N TYR A 87 -10.49 -12.74 0.09
CA TYR A 87 -9.68 -13.92 -0.22
C TYR A 87 -9.33 -14.01 -1.70
N ARG A 88 -10.28 -13.72 -2.60
CA ARG A 88 -10.04 -13.75 -4.04
C ARG A 88 -9.08 -12.63 -4.48
N GLN A 89 -9.24 -11.42 -3.97
CA GLN A 89 -8.32 -10.30 -4.25
C GLN A 89 -6.91 -10.61 -3.73
N MET A 90 -6.80 -11.18 -2.53
CA MET A 90 -5.52 -11.57 -1.96
C MET A 90 -4.84 -12.68 -2.80
N ALA A 91 -5.61 -13.68 -3.24
CA ALA A 91 -5.13 -14.73 -4.14
C ALA A 91 -4.59 -14.14 -5.45
N MET A 92 -5.38 -13.28 -6.12
CA MET A 92 -4.97 -12.60 -7.36
C MET A 92 -3.67 -11.80 -7.18
N ASN A 93 -3.56 -11.02 -6.10
CA ASN A 93 -2.36 -10.21 -5.82
C ASN A 93 -1.10 -11.06 -5.54
N LEU A 94 -1.29 -12.30 -5.07
CA LEU A 94 -0.22 -13.27 -4.85
C LEU A 94 0.10 -14.11 -6.10
N GLY A 95 -0.60 -13.89 -7.23
CA GLY A 95 -0.40 -14.62 -8.48
C GLY A 95 -1.12 -15.97 -8.53
N ILE A 96 -2.17 -16.14 -7.71
CA ILE A 96 -2.99 -17.36 -7.66
C ILE A 96 -4.30 -17.08 -8.40
N ASP A 97 -4.72 -18.01 -9.26
CA ASP A 97 -6.07 -18.00 -9.81
C ASP A 97 -7.10 -18.23 -8.71
N PRO A 98 -8.03 -17.29 -8.49
CA PRO A 98 -8.95 -17.35 -7.36
C PRO A 98 -9.97 -18.48 -7.52
N TYR A 99 -10.19 -19.20 -6.43
CA TYR A 99 -11.16 -20.29 -6.38
C TYR A 99 -12.56 -19.77 -6.05
N TYR A 100 -13.57 -20.58 -6.36
CA TYR A 100 -14.94 -20.26 -5.98
C TYR A 100 -15.14 -20.30 -4.45
N LYS A 101 -14.63 -21.35 -3.79
CA LYS A 101 -14.80 -21.56 -2.35
C LYS A 101 -13.75 -20.81 -1.54
N LYS A 102 -14.16 -20.29 -0.38
CA LYS A 102 -13.26 -19.63 0.58
C LYS A 102 -12.12 -20.55 1.04
N VAL A 103 -12.43 -21.80 1.36
CA VAL A 103 -11.46 -22.76 1.93
C VAL A 103 -10.33 -23.05 0.94
N ASP A 104 -10.64 -23.14 -0.35
CA ASP A 104 -9.64 -23.41 -1.38
C ASP A 104 -8.70 -22.21 -1.57
N ASN A 105 -9.25 -20.99 -1.59
CA ASN A 105 -8.43 -19.77 -1.60
C ASN A 105 -7.54 -19.67 -0.35
N PHE A 106 -8.08 -19.96 0.84
CA PHE A 106 -7.32 -19.94 2.09
C PHE A 106 -6.11 -20.89 2.03
N ARG A 107 -6.33 -22.14 1.58
CA ARG A 107 -5.26 -23.14 1.42
C ARG A 107 -4.23 -22.71 0.39
N ALA A 108 -4.66 -22.20 -0.76
CA ALA A 108 -3.75 -21.74 -1.80
C ALA A 108 -2.89 -20.55 -1.34
N ILE A 109 -3.48 -19.60 -0.62
CA ILE A 109 -2.76 -18.45 -0.03
C ILE A 109 -1.74 -18.92 1.02
N GLN A 110 -2.10 -19.88 1.88
CA GLN A 110 -1.14 -20.43 2.84
C GLN A 110 0.04 -21.11 2.12
N ALA A 111 -0.23 -21.91 1.09
CA ALA A 111 0.80 -22.61 0.33
C ALA A 111 1.80 -21.64 -0.34
N ILE A 112 1.32 -20.55 -0.95
CA ILE A 112 2.23 -19.56 -1.57
C ILE A 112 3.04 -18.79 -0.52
N ILE A 113 2.44 -18.46 0.63
CA ILE A 113 3.14 -17.78 1.72
C ILE A 113 4.25 -18.68 2.29
N GLU A 114 3.97 -19.97 2.47
CA GLU A 114 4.99 -20.94 2.89
C GLU A 114 6.12 -21.07 1.88
N LYS A 115 5.79 -21.09 0.58
CA LYS A 115 6.79 -21.08 -0.50
C LYS A 115 7.71 -19.86 -0.40
N TYR A 116 7.15 -18.66 -0.29
CA TYR A 116 7.93 -17.43 -0.12
C TYR A 116 8.78 -17.40 1.15
N LYS A 117 8.36 -18.08 2.21
CA LYS A 117 9.15 -18.22 3.43
C LYS A 117 10.37 -19.12 3.25
N ARG A 118 10.31 -20.11 2.34
CA ARG A 118 11.42 -21.05 2.06
C ARG A 118 12.41 -20.53 1.03
N GLU A 119 11.95 -19.69 0.10
CA GLU A 119 12.77 -19.10 -0.97
C GLU A 119 13.57 -17.86 -0.52
N LYS A 120 13.33 -17.38 0.70
CA LYS A 120 14.12 -16.33 1.38
C LYS A 120 15.11 -16.95 2.35
#